data_AF-A0A1V5C0U9-F1
#
_entry.id   AF-A0A1V5C0U9-F1
#
_cell.length_a   1.000
_cell.length_b   1.000
_cell.length_c   1.000
_cell.angle_alpha   90.00
_cell.angle_beta   90.00
_cell.angle_gamma   90.00
#
_symmetry.space_group_name_H-M   'P 1'
#
loop_
_entity.id
_entity.type
_entity.pdbx_description
1 polymer ?
#
loop_
_entity_poly.entity_id
_entity_poly.type
_entity_poly.pdbx_seq_one_letter_code
_entity_poly.pdbx_strand_id
1 'polypeptide(L)'
;MNNVAEFIKIRQGIESLAKEIAVLVEKKIAPESQLRLDKANELLAKLTALSDNDVQEVAVGRLTRLLSSLAKKVGTLSPKKQVVKKRPVS
;
A
#
# COMPACT_ATOMS: atom_id res chain seq x y z
N MET A 1 16.95 8.56 20.95
CA MET A 1 15.98 7.52 21.38
C MET A 1 14.55 7.93 21.00
N ASN A 2 14.15 7.86 19.72
CA ASN A 2 12.77 8.16 19.30
C ASN A 2 12.23 7.26 18.16
N ASN A 3 12.99 6.22 17.76
CA ASN A 3 12.73 5.46 16.55
C ASN A 3 11.43 4.60 16.65
N VAL A 4 11.16 4.03 17.84
CA VAL A 4 9.97 3.19 18.06
C VAL A 4 8.67 4.01 18.04
N ALA A 5 8.66 5.21 18.63
CA ALA A 5 7.47 6.08 18.63
C ALA A 5 7.13 6.56 17.21
N GLU A 6 8.15 6.89 16.42
CA GLU A 6 7.99 7.28 15.02
C GLU A 6 7.50 6.10 14.16
N PHE A 7 8.07 4.90 14.38
CA PHE A 7 7.61 3.66 13.75
C PHE A 7 6.12 3.41 14.03
N ILE A 8 5.67 3.53 15.28
CA ILE A 8 4.27 3.32 15.65
C ILE A 8 3.36 4.34 14.95
N LYS A 9 3.73 5.62 14.92
CA LYS A 9 2.95 6.68 14.25
C LYS A 9 2.81 6.42 12.75
N ILE A 10 3.90 6.05 12.08
CA ILE A 10 3.89 5.75 10.65
C ILE A 10 3.04 4.50 10.39
N ARG A 11 3.17 3.45 11.20
CA ARG A 11 2.35 2.23 11.12
C ARG A 11 0.86 2.55 11.21
N GLN A 12 0.45 3.33 12.20
CA GLN A 12 -0.95 3.75 12.38
C GLN A 12 -1.46 4.63 11.23
N GLY A 13 -0.59 5.47 10.65
CA GLY A 13 -0.89 6.25 9.45
C GLY A 13 -1.19 5.37 8.25
N ILE A 14 -0.36 4.35 8.00
CA ILE A 14 -0.58 3.37 6.93
C ILE A 14 -1.87 2.58 7.16
N GLU A 15 -2.14 2.13 8.38
CA GLU A 15 -3.37 1.40 8.71
C GLU A 15 -4.63 2.25 8.50
N SER A 16 -4.57 3.54 8.84
CA SER A 16 -5.67 4.48 8.59
C SER A 16 -5.90 4.69 7.10
N LEU A 17 -4.84 4.95 6.33
CA LEU A 17 -4.93 5.09 4.87
C LEU A 17 -5.47 3.80 4.23
N ALA A 18 -5.04 2.62 4.69
CA ALA A 18 -5.52 1.35 4.18
C ALA A 18 -7.05 1.18 4.37
N LYS A 19 -7.59 1.61 5.52
CA LYS A 19 -9.03 1.64 5.78
C LYS A 19 -9.75 2.62 4.85
N GLU A 20 -9.21 3.82 4.67
CA GLU A 20 -9.79 4.80 3.75
C GLU A 20 -9.79 4.28 2.31
N ILE A 21 -8.70 3.67 1.84
CA ILE A 21 -8.62 3.06 0.51
C ILE A 21 -9.68 1.96 0.37
N ALA A 22 -9.87 1.11 1.38
CA ALA A 22 -10.90 0.08 1.35
C ALA A 22 -12.31 0.68 1.15
N VAL A 23 -12.65 1.72 1.92
CA VAL A 23 -13.95 2.41 1.79
C VAL A 23 -14.10 3.07 0.41
N LEU A 24 -13.05 3.71 -0.09
CA LEU A 24 -13.09 4.31 -1.43
C LEU A 24 -13.20 3.27 -2.54
N VAL A 25 -12.57 2.12 -2.37
CA VAL A 25 -12.65 1.01 -3.31
C VAL A 25 -14.09 0.50 -3.38
N GLU A 26 -14.75 0.37 -2.24
CA GLU A 26 -16.18 0.03 -2.18
C GLU A 26 -17.05 1.09 -2.86
N LYS A 27 -16.70 2.38 -2.71
CA LYS A 27 -17.34 3.51 -3.40
C LYS A 27 -16.92 3.67 -4.87
N LYS A 28 -16.01 2.83 -5.37
CA LYS A 28 -15.46 2.86 -6.75
C LYS A 28 -14.79 4.19 -7.15
N ILE A 29 -14.22 4.93 -6.19
CA ILE A 29 -13.56 6.23 -6.44
C ILE A 29 -12.08 6.02 -6.76
N ALA A 30 -11.80 5.57 -7.98
CA ALA A 30 -10.45 5.20 -8.42
C ALA A 30 -9.35 6.27 -8.23
N PRO A 31 -9.54 7.57 -8.57
CA PRO A 31 -8.46 8.55 -8.45
C PRO A 31 -8.07 8.84 -7.00
N GLU A 32 -9.05 8.93 -6.09
CA GLU A 32 -8.78 9.17 -4.68
C GLU A 32 -8.18 7.92 -4.00
N SER A 33 -8.59 6.72 -4.43
CA SER A 33 -8.00 5.47 -3.95
C SER A 33 -6.54 5.35 -4.35
N GLN A 34 -6.21 5.75 -5.59
CA GLN A 34 -4.84 5.74 -6.09
C GLN A 34 -3.96 6.73 -5.32
N LEU A 35 -4.43 7.97 -5.13
CA LEU A 35 -3.69 8.99 -4.37
C LEU A 35 -3.37 8.54 -2.94
N ARG A 36 -4.37 7.96 -2.24
CA ARG A 36 -4.16 7.43 -0.88
C ARG A 36 -3.23 6.23 -0.86
N LEU A 37 -3.26 5.38 -1.89
CA LEU A 37 -2.36 4.23 -2.03
C LEU A 37 -0.91 4.67 -2.24
N ASP A 38 -0.66 5.66 -3.09
CA ASP A 38 0.68 6.23 -3.31
C ASP A 38 1.25 6.79 -2.00
N LYS A 39 0.44 7.57 -1.25
CA LYS A 39 0.84 8.09 0.07
C LYS A 39 1.14 6.98 1.08
N ALA A 40 0.35 5.91 1.07
CA ALA A 40 0.58 4.76 1.95
C ALA A 40 1.88 4.01 1.60
N ASN A 41 2.24 3.92 0.32
CA ASN A 41 3.50 3.34 -0.13
C ASN A 41 4.70 4.20 0.26
N GLU A 42 4.60 5.52 0.18
CA GLU A 42 5.65 6.42 0.67
C GLU A 42 5.91 6.25 2.18
N LEU A 43 4.83 6.15 2.96
CA LEU A 43 4.94 5.87 4.40
C LEU A 43 5.53 4.49 4.68
N LEU A 44 5.18 3.47 3.88
CA LEU A 44 5.74 2.12 4.01
C LEU A 44 7.25 2.11 3.73
N ALA A 45 7.72 2.85 2.72
CA ALA A 45 9.15 3.00 2.45
C ALA A 45 9.89 3.62 3.64
N LYS A 46 9.32 4.67 4.25
CA LYS A 46 9.85 5.27 5.48
C LYS A 46 9.83 4.30 6.65
N LEU A 47 8.74 3.56 6.83
CA LEU A 47 8.62 2.55 7.90
C LEU A 47 9.68 1.43 7.75
N THR A 48 9.98 1.03 6.52
CA THR A 48 11.00 0.02 6.19
C THR A 48 12.40 0.53 6.49
N ALA A 49 12.68 1.81 6.24
CA ALA A 49 13.98 2.40 6.60
C ALA A 49 14.18 2.54 8.12
N LEU A 50 13.09 2.58 8.89
CA LEU A 50 13.10 2.70 10.35
C LEU A 50 13.03 1.35 11.08
N SER A 51 12.76 0.24 10.37
CA SER A 51 12.75 -1.08 10.98
C SER A 51 14.17 -1.54 11.28
N ASP A 52 14.41 -1.87 12.55
CA ASP A 52 15.72 -2.21 13.11
C ASP A 52 15.68 -3.56 13.87
N ASN A 53 14.53 -4.23 13.89
CA ASN A 53 14.36 -5.55 14.51
C ASN A 53 13.32 -6.42 13.80
N ASP A 54 13.39 -7.72 14.04
CA ASP A 54 12.52 -8.73 13.43
C ASP A 54 11.02 -8.43 13.60
N VAL A 55 10.60 -7.89 14.75
CA VAL A 55 9.20 -7.56 15.02
C VAL A 55 8.73 -6.43 14.10
N GLN A 56 9.56 -5.41 13.91
CA GLN A 56 9.30 -4.30 13.01
C GLN A 56 9.31 -4.76 11.55
N GLU A 57 10.24 -5.63 11.15
CA GLU A 57 10.26 -6.21 9.80
C GLU A 57 9.01 -7.04 9.49
N VAL A 58 8.54 -7.85 10.45
CA VAL A 58 7.28 -8.60 10.31
C VAL A 58 6.10 -7.65 10.15
N ALA A 59 6.06 -6.54 10.89
CA ALA A 59 5.01 -5.53 10.77
C ALA A 59 5.04 -4.85 9.38
N VAL A 60 6.22 -4.48 8.89
CA VAL A 60 6.44 -3.94 7.54
C VAL A 60 5.96 -4.95 6.48
N GLY A 61 6.32 -6.23 6.61
CA GLY A 61 5.90 -7.28 5.68
C GLY A 61 4.38 -7.45 5.62
N ARG A 62 3.69 -7.38 6.77
CA ARG A 62 2.22 -7.42 6.83
C ARG A 62 1.59 -6.22 6.11
N LEU A 63 2.10 -5.01 6.36
CA LEU A 63 1.61 -3.80 5.71
C LEU A 63 1.86 -3.81 4.20
N THR A 64 3.02 -4.31 3.77
CA THR A 64 3.36 -4.49 2.35
C THR A 64 2.34 -5.38 1.63
N ARG A 65 1.98 -6.51 2.24
CA ARG A 65 0.95 -7.42 1.71
C ARG A 65 -0.43 -6.77 1.66
N LEU A 66 -0.80 -6.01 2.70
CA LEU A 66 -2.06 -5.28 2.77
C LEU A 66 -2.17 -4.25 1.64
N LEU A 67 -1.16 -3.39 1.48
CA LEU A 67 -1.13 -2.38 0.42
C LEU A 67 -1.09 -3.02 -0.97
N SER A 68 -0.36 -4.12 -1.15
CA SER A 68 -0.36 -4.87 -2.41
C SER A 68 -1.74 -5.42 -2.77
N SER A 69 -2.50 -5.91 -1.78
CA SER A 69 -3.87 -6.38 -1.98
C SER A 69 -4.81 -5.22 -2.37
N LEU A 70 -4.69 -4.08 -1.67
CA LEU A 70 -5.45 -2.88 -2.00
C LEU A 70 -5.09 -2.34 -3.40
N ALA A 71 -3.81 -2.33 -3.77
CA ALA A 71 -3.35 -1.91 -5.09
C ALA A 71 -3.99 -2.73 -6.22
N LYS A 72 -4.15 -4.04 -6.03
CA LYS A 72 -4.88 -4.90 -6.97
C LYS A 72 -6.34 -4.46 -7.08
N LYS A 73 -7.02 -4.22 -5.96
CA LYS A 73 -8.42 -3.77 -5.95
C LYS A 73 -8.58 -2.40 -6.63
N VAL A 74 -7.73 -1.43 -6.32
CA VAL A 74 -7.72 -0.11 -6.99
C VAL A 74 -7.49 -0.29 -8.50
N GLY A 75 -6.55 -1.16 -8.88
CA GLY A 75 -6.27 -1.51 -10.27
C GLY A 75 -7.42 -2.19 -11.01
N THR A 76 -8.39 -2.79 -10.31
CA THR A 76 -9.64 -3.31 -10.94
C THR A 76 -10.70 -2.22 -11.14
N LEU A 77 -10.63 -1.12 -10.39
CA LEU A 77 -11.55 0.01 -10.51
C LEU A 77 -11.17 0.94 -11.66
N SER A 78 -9.87 1.04 -11.93
CA SER A 78 -9.40 1.61 -13.19
C SER A 78 -9.57 0.55 -14.28
N PRO A 79 -10.30 0.81 -15.38
CA PRO A 79 -10.21 -0.03 -16.56
C PRO A 79 -8.79 0.11 -17.11
N LYS A 80 -7.85 -0.71 -16.63
CA LYS A 80 -6.51 -0.75 -17.19
C LYS A 80 -6.65 -1.21 -18.64
N LYS A 81 -6.18 -0.36 -19.56
CA LYS A 81 -5.69 -0.75 -20.89
C LYS A 81 -5.10 -2.16 -20.76
N GLN A 82 -5.73 -3.12 -21.42
CA GLN A 82 -5.22 -4.47 -21.55
C GLN A 82 -3.76 -4.38 -21.99
N VAL A 83 -2.82 -4.71 -21.10
CA VAL A 83 -1.49 -5.12 -21.56
C VAL A 83 -1.71 -6.51 -22.15
N VAL A 84 -2.08 -6.52 -23.43
CA VAL A 84 -2.04 -7.71 -24.26
C VAL A 84 -0.59 -8.17 -24.24
N LYS A 85 -0.28 -9.18 -23.42
CA LYS A 85 0.93 -9.97 -23.59
C LYS A 85 0.79 -10.69 -24.93
N LYS A 86 1.14 -10.02 -26.03
CA LYS A 86 1.45 -10.69 -27.28
C LYS A 86 2.67 -11.55 -26.98
N ARG A 87 2.48 -12.86 -26.86
CA ARG A 87 3.57 -13.81 -27.12
C ARG A 87 3.87 -13.70 -28.61
N PRO A 88 5.09 -13.35 -29.05
CA PRO A 88 5.54 -13.84 -30.33
C PRO A 88 5.91 -15.30 -30.13
N VAL A 89 5.15 -16.17 -30.77
CA VAL A 89 5.64 -17.49 -31.15
C VAL A 89 6.67 -17.27 -32.26
N SER A 90 7.91 -17.69 -32.01
CA SER A 90 8.89 -18.07 -33.02
C SER A 90 9.82 -19.09 -32.38
#